data_AF-A0A660Y4M0-F1
#
_entry.id   AF-A0A660Y4M0-F1
#
_cell.length_a   1.000
_cell.length_b   1.000
_cell.length_c   1.000
_cell.angle_alpha   90.00
_cell.angle_beta   90.00
_cell.angle_gamma   90.00
#
_symmetry.space_group_name_H-M   'P 1'
#
loop_
_entity.id
_entity.type
_entity.pdbx_description
1 polymer ?
#
loop_
_entity_poly.entity_id
_entity_poly.type
_entity_poly.pdbx_seq_one_letter_code
_entity_poly.pdbx_strand_id
1 'polypeptide(L)'
;MARVQVGKDGIRIDGKKLLPICGEFHYWRVDPRWWDDILGRLFRGAEMTMVASYIPWSVHESVRGDFDFTGRRNPRANLKGFLDLVHKNGLYFVARSGPICLGEIDGGGPPDYANLVGGRTDEFLKLTEAWVEAVSAVWREYSIENGGPLILIQVDNEISANKSHLKKFLQEKYGRIEALNEAWGKNYRSFDEVIADDEVYSGRKTGESYARSVGANWRSCLDIMEYKTRYFPRQYAERLAEMFKRHGV
;
A
#
# COMPACT_ATOMS: atom_id res chain seq x y z
N MET A 1 -7.23 -27.44 9.65
CA MET A 1 -7.37 -26.09 9.06
C MET A 1 -6.23 -25.91 8.09
N ALA A 2 -6.50 -25.33 6.93
CA ALA A 2 -5.46 -25.09 5.95
C ALA A 2 -4.46 -24.04 6.47
N ARG A 3 -3.19 -24.10 6.07
CA ARG A 3 -2.17 -23.16 6.54
C ARG A 3 -1.25 -22.69 5.42
N VAL A 4 -1.09 -21.37 5.29
CA VAL A 4 -0.05 -20.77 4.44
C VAL A 4 1.29 -20.77 5.17
N GLN A 5 2.34 -21.17 4.46
CA GLN A 5 3.73 -21.05 4.92
C GLN A 5 4.56 -20.41 3.81
N VAL A 6 5.21 -19.30 4.12
CA VAL A 6 6.16 -18.63 3.22
C VAL A 6 7.57 -18.94 3.72
N GLY A 7 8.37 -19.58 2.87
CA GLY A 7 9.76 -19.94 3.15
C GLY A 7 10.70 -19.43 2.06
N LYS A 8 12.00 -19.70 2.24
CA LYS A 8 13.04 -19.28 1.28
C LYS A 8 12.85 -19.87 -0.12
N ASP A 9 12.17 -21.01 -0.22
CA ASP A 9 11.98 -21.76 -1.46
C ASP A 9 10.55 -21.65 -2.02
N GLY A 10 9.73 -20.74 -1.47
CA GLY A 10 8.42 -20.38 -2.00
C GLY A 10 7.27 -20.49 -1.00
N ILE A 11 6.05 -20.53 -1.53
CA ILE A 11 4.80 -20.62 -0.78
C ILE A 11 4.38 -22.08 -0.69
N ARG A 12 3.89 -22.50 0.47
CA ARG A 12 3.21 -23.78 0.68
C ARG A 12 1.82 -23.56 1.23
N ILE A 13 0.90 -24.41 0.77
CA ILE A 13 -0.46 -24.53 1.30
C ILE A 13 -0.62 -25.97 1.72
N ASP A 14 -0.85 -26.22 3.00
CA ASP A 14 -0.96 -27.56 3.60
C ASP A 14 0.26 -28.44 3.31
N GLY A 15 1.44 -27.84 3.42
CA GLY A 15 2.72 -28.49 3.16
C GLY A 15 3.04 -28.73 1.68
N LYS A 16 2.08 -28.54 0.77
CA LYS A 16 2.28 -28.67 -0.68
C LYS A 16 2.84 -27.38 -1.24
N LYS A 17 3.93 -27.48 -2.01
CA LYS A 17 4.54 -26.33 -2.68
C LYS A 17 3.60 -25.80 -3.77
N LEU A 18 3.39 -24.49 -3.76
CA LEU A 18 2.62 -23.76 -4.77
C LEU A 18 3.59 -23.14 -5.77
N LEU A 19 3.37 -23.38 -7.07
CA LEU A 19 4.00 -22.61 -8.14
C LEU A 19 3.14 -21.37 -8.41
N PRO A 20 3.61 -20.15 -8.11
CA PRO A 20 2.75 -18.98 -8.12
C PRO A 20 2.58 -18.39 -9.51
N ILE A 21 1.74 -19.01 -10.35
CA ILE A 21 1.30 -18.44 -11.62
C ILE A 21 0.15 -17.48 -11.32
N CYS A 22 0.42 -16.18 -11.40
CA CYS A 22 -0.45 -15.10 -10.97
C CYS A 22 -0.62 -14.04 -12.08
N GLY A 23 -1.77 -13.39 -12.07
CA GLY A 23 -2.12 -12.26 -12.93
C GLY A 23 -3.18 -11.43 -12.24
N GLU A 24 -3.40 -10.22 -12.75
CA GLU A 24 -4.27 -9.26 -12.10
C GLU A 24 -5.64 -9.20 -12.76
N PHE A 25 -6.69 -9.28 -11.94
CA PHE A 25 -8.06 -9.07 -12.38
C PHE A 25 -8.80 -8.17 -11.41
N HIS A 26 -8.98 -6.91 -11.80
CA HIS A 26 -9.67 -5.90 -11.01
C HIS A 26 -11.18 -5.99 -11.20
N TYR A 27 -11.85 -6.80 -10.38
CA TYR A 27 -13.31 -7.01 -10.43
C TYR A 27 -14.10 -5.70 -10.44
N TRP A 28 -13.64 -4.69 -9.70
CA TRP A 28 -14.29 -3.38 -9.59
C TRP A 28 -14.28 -2.56 -10.89
N ARG A 29 -13.52 -2.98 -11.92
CA ARG A 29 -13.50 -2.38 -13.26
C ARG A 29 -14.41 -3.07 -14.26
N VAL A 30 -14.89 -4.27 -13.94
CA VAL A 30 -15.60 -5.14 -14.88
C VAL A 30 -17.01 -5.41 -14.37
N ASP A 31 -17.98 -5.46 -15.29
CA ASP A 31 -19.36 -5.82 -14.95
C ASP A 31 -19.41 -7.23 -14.29
N PRO A 32 -20.06 -7.39 -13.12
CA PRO A 32 -20.08 -8.65 -12.39
C PRO A 32 -20.57 -9.87 -13.17
N ARG A 33 -21.39 -9.66 -14.20
CA ARG A 33 -21.90 -10.75 -15.05
C ARG A 33 -20.79 -11.50 -15.80
N TRP A 34 -19.61 -10.89 -15.96
CA TRP A 34 -18.48 -11.50 -16.65
C TRP A 34 -17.42 -12.09 -15.73
N TRP A 35 -17.51 -11.91 -14.41
CA TRP A 35 -16.45 -12.32 -13.50
C TRP A 35 -16.18 -13.83 -13.54
N ASP A 36 -17.23 -14.66 -13.51
CA ASP A 36 -17.09 -16.12 -13.51
C ASP A 36 -16.49 -16.65 -14.83
N ASP A 37 -16.92 -16.13 -15.98
CA ASP A 37 -16.36 -16.50 -17.29
C ASP A 37 -14.87 -16.13 -17.37
N ILE A 38 -14.50 -14.92 -16.96
CA ILE A 38 -13.11 -14.46 -16.98
C ILE A 38 -12.25 -15.29 -16.03
N LEU A 39 -12.67 -15.50 -14.77
CA LEU A 39 -11.95 -16.32 -13.80
C LEU A 39 -11.77 -17.76 -14.31
N GLY A 40 -12.81 -18.33 -14.91
CA GLY A 40 -12.74 -19.65 -15.52
C GLY A 40 -11.73 -19.74 -16.67
N ARG A 41 -11.58 -18.68 -17.46
CA ARG A 41 -10.57 -18.60 -18.53
C ARG A 41 -9.15 -18.43 -17.97
N LEU A 42 -8.97 -17.62 -16.93
CA LEU A 42 -7.67 -17.46 -16.26
C LEU A 42 -7.19 -18.80 -15.68
N PHE A 43 -8.09 -19.53 -15.01
CA PHE A 43 -7.77 -20.85 -14.44
C PHE A 43 -7.52 -21.91 -15.52
N ARG A 44 -8.49 -22.17 -16.41
CA ARG A 44 -8.41 -23.30 -17.37
C ARG A 44 -7.61 -22.99 -18.63
N GLY A 45 -7.59 -21.74 -19.07
CA GLY A 45 -6.96 -21.35 -20.33
C GLY A 45 -5.50 -20.91 -20.17
N ALA A 46 -5.16 -20.27 -19.05
CA ALA A 46 -3.81 -19.77 -18.77
C ALA A 46 -3.10 -20.54 -17.64
N GLU A 47 -3.72 -21.61 -17.13
CA GLU A 47 -3.19 -22.48 -16.06
C GLU A 47 -2.75 -21.70 -14.81
N MET A 48 -3.45 -20.60 -14.53
CA MET A 48 -3.14 -19.74 -13.39
C MET A 48 -3.53 -20.42 -12.08
N THR A 49 -2.71 -20.22 -11.06
CA THR A 49 -2.94 -20.77 -9.72
C THR A 49 -3.58 -19.76 -8.77
N MET A 50 -3.42 -18.46 -9.08
CA MET A 50 -3.95 -17.39 -8.25
C MET A 50 -4.24 -16.15 -9.06
N VAL A 51 -5.04 -15.27 -8.48
CA VAL A 51 -5.37 -13.96 -9.03
C VAL A 51 -5.16 -12.88 -7.99
N ALA A 52 -4.67 -11.72 -8.42
CA ALA A 52 -4.50 -10.55 -7.58
C ALA A 52 -5.49 -9.44 -7.96
N SER A 53 -5.94 -8.66 -6.98
CA SER A 53 -6.68 -7.43 -7.24
C SER A 53 -6.37 -6.36 -6.19
N TYR A 54 -6.26 -5.11 -6.65
CA TYR A 54 -6.48 -3.94 -5.80
C TYR A 54 -7.87 -3.95 -5.20
N ILE A 55 -7.96 -3.44 -3.98
CA ILE A 55 -9.19 -3.23 -3.23
C ILE A 55 -9.28 -1.74 -2.93
N PRO A 56 -9.79 -0.91 -3.86
CA PRO A 56 -9.77 0.52 -3.70
C PRO A 56 -10.74 0.94 -2.61
N TRP A 57 -10.24 1.62 -1.59
CA TRP A 57 -11.03 2.12 -0.48
C TRP A 57 -12.23 2.95 -0.96
N SER A 58 -12.03 3.85 -1.92
CA SER A 58 -13.07 4.72 -2.49
C SER A 58 -14.21 3.95 -3.17
N VAL A 59 -13.93 2.77 -3.75
CA VAL A 59 -14.96 1.91 -4.34
C VAL A 59 -15.85 1.30 -3.27
N HIS A 60 -15.25 0.96 -2.12
CA HIS A 60 -15.94 0.32 -1.01
C HIS A 60 -16.52 1.29 0.00
N GLU A 61 -16.12 2.56 -0.01
CA GLU A 61 -16.64 3.58 0.91
C GLU A 61 -17.11 4.81 0.13
N SER A 62 -18.10 4.61 -0.74
CA SER A 62 -18.71 5.71 -1.49
C SER A 62 -19.40 6.75 -0.60
N VAL A 63 -19.78 6.35 0.62
CA VAL A 63 -20.31 7.21 1.68
C VAL A 63 -19.45 6.99 2.92
N ARG A 64 -18.88 8.07 3.46
CA ARG A 64 -17.95 8.00 4.60
C ARG A 64 -18.60 7.28 5.80
N GLY A 65 -17.88 6.29 6.33
CA GLY A 65 -18.30 5.41 7.42
C GLY A 65 -19.14 4.20 6.99
N ASP A 66 -19.48 4.06 5.72
CA ASP A 66 -20.50 3.13 5.24
C ASP A 66 -19.97 2.17 4.17
N PHE A 67 -19.16 1.20 4.62
CA PHE A 67 -18.44 0.27 3.76
C PHE A 67 -19.35 -0.76 3.06
N ASP A 68 -19.17 -0.93 1.76
CA ASP A 68 -19.91 -1.87 0.90
C ASP A 68 -18.99 -2.91 0.26
N PHE A 69 -19.07 -4.15 0.76
CA PHE A 69 -18.37 -5.32 0.23
C PHE A 69 -19.32 -6.34 -0.40
N THR A 70 -20.62 -6.11 -0.33
CA THR A 70 -21.66 -6.99 -0.90
C THR A 70 -22.23 -6.44 -2.21
N GLY A 71 -21.83 -5.23 -2.58
CA GLY A 71 -22.30 -4.52 -3.76
C GLY A 71 -23.74 -4.03 -3.63
N ARG A 72 -24.21 -3.73 -2.41
CA ARG A 72 -25.57 -3.22 -2.16
C ARG A 72 -25.83 -1.89 -2.85
N ARG A 73 -24.80 -1.05 -3.04
CA ARG A 73 -24.89 0.25 -3.73
C ARG A 73 -24.33 0.19 -5.14
N ASN A 74 -23.20 -0.48 -5.29
CA ASN A 74 -22.51 -0.62 -6.55
C ASN A 74 -22.20 -2.11 -6.73
N PRO A 75 -22.80 -2.80 -7.72
CA PRO A 75 -22.53 -4.21 -7.97
C PRO A 75 -21.04 -4.53 -8.14
N ARG A 76 -20.23 -3.57 -8.61
CA ARG A 76 -18.77 -3.71 -8.76
C ARG A 76 -18.00 -3.61 -7.44
N ALA A 77 -18.65 -3.21 -6.35
CA ALA A 77 -18.11 -3.26 -4.99
C ALA A 77 -18.41 -4.59 -4.28
N ASN A 78 -19.03 -5.57 -4.95
CA ASN A 78 -19.29 -6.91 -4.40
C ASN A 78 -18.01 -7.77 -4.31
N LEU A 79 -17.11 -7.39 -3.41
CA LEU A 79 -15.88 -8.12 -3.13
C LEU A 79 -16.18 -9.54 -2.63
N LYS A 80 -17.16 -9.71 -1.74
CA LYS A 80 -17.50 -11.03 -1.19
C LYS A 80 -17.93 -12.02 -2.28
N GLY A 81 -18.86 -11.61 -3.14
CA GLY A 81 -19.28 -12.41 -4.29
C GLY A 81 -18.15 -12.68 -5.28
N PHE A 82 -17.23 -11.72 -5.47
CA PHE A 82 -16.03 -11.96 -6.28
C PHE A 82 -15.14 -13.05 -5.66
N LEU A 83 -14.89 -13.01 -4.35
CA LEU A 83 -14.09 -14.03 -3.64
C LEU A 83 -14.74 -15.40 -3.68
N ASP A 84 -16.07 -15.48 -3.57
CA ASP A 84 -16.82 -16.74 -3.76
C ASP A 84 -16.54 -17.35 -5.14
N LEU A 85 -16.53 -16.51 -6.20
CA LEU A 85 -16.22 -16.96 -7.56
C LEU A 85 -14.76 -17.36 -7.74
N VAL A 86 -13.82 -16.65 -7.11
CA VAL A 86 -12.39 -17.02 -7.11
C VAL A 86 -12.22 -18.41 -6.50
N HIS A 87 -12.84 -18.64 -5.33
CA HIS A 87 -12.80 -19.93 -4.65
C HIS A 87 -13.47 -21.04 -5.49
N LYS A 88 -14.66 -20.78 -6.04
CA LYS A 88 -15.39 -21.70 -6.92
C LYS A 88 -14.55 -22.16 -8.12
N ASN A 89 -13.74 -21.26 -8.68
CA ASN A 89 -12.88 -21.57 -9.83
C ASN A 89 -11.54 -22.22 -9.43
N GLY A 90 -11.31 -22.52 -8.14
CA GLY A 90 -10.10 -23.19 -7.68
C GLY A 90 -8.84 -22.32 -7.68
N LEU A 91 -9.02 -20.99 -7.73
CA LEU A 91 -7.93 -20.03 -7.69
C LEU A 91 -7.67 -19.58 -6.25
N TYR A 92 -6.40 -19.35 -5.91
CA TYR A 92 -6.04 -18.59 -4.72
C TYR A 92 -6.15 -17.08 -4.97
N PHE A 93 -6.26 -16.30 -3.90
CA PHE A 93 -6.39 -14.85 -3.98
C PHE A 93 -5.24 -14.14 -3.25
N VAL A 94 -4.70 -13.11 -3.92
CA VAL A 94 -3.76 -12.15 -3.35
C VAL A 94 -4.45 -10.78 -3.26
N ALA A 95 -4.76 -10.35 -2.05
CA ALA A 95 -5.40 -9.06 -1.84
C ALA A 95 -4.35 -7.94 -1.85
N ARG A 96 -4.53 -6.93 -2.71
CA ARG A 96 -3.75 -5.69 -2.67
C ARG A 96 -4.59 -4.63 -1.97
N SER A 97 -4.59 -4.65 -0.64
CA SER A 97 -5.62 -4.04 0.23
C SER A 97 -5.47 -2.54 0.46
N GLY A 98 -4.51 -1.88 -0.18
CA GLY A 98 -4.27 -0.45 0.03
C GLY A 98 -3.70 -0.12 1.41
N PRO A 99 -3.93 1.09 1.95
CA PRO A 99 -4.98 2.04 1.55
C PRO A 99 -4.75 2.71 0.20
N ILE A 100 -3.51 2.88 -0.23
CA ILE A 100 -3.17 3.42 -1.56
C ILE A 100 -2.99 2.25 -2.53
N CYS A 101 -3.73 2.28 -3.64
CA CYS A 101 -3.65 1.30 -4.72
C CYS A 101 -2.85 1.82 -5.91
N LEU A 102 -2.91 3.13 -6.18
CA LEU A 102 -2.59 3.69 -7.50
C LEU A 102 -3.41 2.97 -8.57
N GLY A 103 -2.74 2.35 -9.54
CA GLY A 103 -3.38 1.59 -10.61
C GLY A 103 -4.29 2.46 -11.46
N GLU A 104 -3.97 3.73 -11.65
CA GLU A 104 -4.74 4.67 -12.50
C GLU A 104 -6.22 4.80 -12.10
N ILE A 105 -6.54 4.62 -10.80
CA ILE A 105 -7.83 5.04 -10.24
C ILE A 105 -7.73 6.50 -9.74
N ASP A 106 -8.83 7.23 -9.86
CA ASP A 106 -8.93 8.59 -9.32
C ASP A 106 -8.56 8.61 -7.83
N GLY A 107 -7.73 9.60 -7.46
CA GLY A 107 -7.23 9.75 -6.09
C GLY A 107 -6.32 8.62 -5.62
N GLY A 108 -5.93 7.66 -6.48
CA GLY A 108 -5.02 6.57 -6.13
C GLY A 108 -5.59 5.51 -5.19
N GLY A 109 -6.92 5.51 -4.95
CA GLY A 109 -7.62 4.47 -4.19
C GLY A 109 -8.35 4.98 -2.95
N PRO A 110 -7.77 5.87 -2.11
CA PRO A 110 -8.49 6.49 -1.00
C PRO A 110 -9.61 7.43 -1.46
N PRO A 111 -10.68 7.60 -0.66
CA PRO A 111 -11.69 8.62 -0.90
C PRO A 111 -11.12 10.03 -0.70
N ASP A 112 -11.75 11.04 -1.31
CA ASP A 112 -11.26 12.42 -1.33
C ASP A 112 -10.93 12.97 0.06
N TYR A 113 -11.79 12.71 1.06
CA TYR A 113 -11.57 13.21 2.41
C TYR A 113 -10.28 12.67 3.05
N ALA A 114 -9.85 11.46 2.68
CA ALA A 114 -8.59 10.89 3.14
C ALA A 114 -7.42 11.50 2.35
N ASN A 115 -7.57 11.71 1.05
CA ASN A 115 -6.55 12.37 0.23
C ASN A 115 -6.29 13.83 0.65
N LEU A 116 -7.32 14.55 1.12
CA LEU A 116 -7.20 15.94 1.56
C LEU A 116 -6.25 16.15 2.75
N VAL A 117 -6.03 15.14 3.60
CA VAL A 117 -5.06 15.21 4.71
C VAL A 117 -3.64 14.80 4.30
N GLY A 118 -3.42 14.55 3.00
CA GLY A 118 -2.15 14.15 2.41
C GLY A 118 -1.89 12.64 2.57
N GLY A 119 -1.73 11.92 1.46
CA GLY A 119 -1.46 10.49 1.49
C GLY A 119 -0.20 10.14 2.31
N ARG A 120 -0.30 9.07 3.11
CA ARG A 120 0.77 8.55 3.98
C ARG A 120 1.23 9.51 5.11
N THR A 121 0.45 10.53 5.47
CA THR A 121 0.68 11.33 6.70
C THR A 121 0.18 10.59 7.94
N ASP A 122 0.45 11.14 9.13
CA ASP A 122 -0.10 10.58 10.37
C ASP A 122 -1.62 10.70 10.43
N GLU A 123 -2.16 11.83 9.96
CA GLU A 123 -3.59 12.08 9.83
C GLU A 123 -4.24 11.09 8.86
N PHE A 124 -3.59 10.81 7.72
CA PHE A 124 -4.05 9.80 6.77
C PHE A 124 -4.06 8.40 7.38
N LEU A 125 -3.01 8.04 8.14
CA LEU A 125 -2.96 6.74 8.81
C LEU A 125 -4.02 6.58 9.90
N LYS A 126 -4.40 7.66 10.59
CA LYS A 126 -5.55 7.63 11.53
C LYS A 126 -6.86 7.32 10.81
N LEU A 127 -7.09 7.90 9.63
CA LEU A 127 -8.27 7.58 8.82
C LEU A 127 -8.21 6.17 8.23
N THR A 128 -7.00 5.72 7.86
CA THR A 128 -6.74 4.38 7.32
C THR A 128 -7.14 3.27 8.29
N GLU A 129 -7.07 3.50 9.60
CA GLU A 129 -7.43 2.49 10.61
C GLU A 129 -8.85 1.94 10.38
N ALA A 130 -9.83 2.81 10.11
CA ALA A 130 -11.21 2.40 9.85
C ALA A 130 -11.34 1.57 8.55
N TRP A 131 -10.58 1.93 7.52
CA TRP A 131 -10.52 1.14 6.29
C TRP A 131 -9.93 -0.24 6.53
N VAL A 132 -8.79 -0.30 7.23
CA VAL A 132 -8.09 -1.55 7.51
C VAL A 132 -8.95 -2.44 8.39
N GLU A 133 -9.62 -1.91 9.42
CA GLU A 133 -10.57 -2.66 10.23
C GLU A 133 -11.68 -3.30 9.37
N ALA A 134 -12.33 -2.50 8.53
CA ALA A 134 -13.45 -2.93 7.71
C ALA A 134 -13.04 -4.00 6.68
N VAL A 135 -11.95 -3.78 5.95
CA VAL A 135 -11.47 -4.74 4.94
C VAL A 135 -10.89 -6.00 5.58
N SER A 136 -10.25 -5.88 6.75
CA SER A 136 -9.75 -7.03 7.52
C SER A 136 -10.87 -7.96 7.97
N ALA A 137 -12.08 -7.45 8.23
CA ALA A 137 -13.23 -8.30 8.52
C ALA A 137 -13.55 -9.25 7.36
N VAL A 138 -13.46 -8.78 6.12
CA VAL A 138 -13.61 -9.61 4.92
C VAL A 138 -12.47 -10.63 4.83
N TRP A 139 -11.23 -10.22 5.10
CA TRP A 139 -10.08 -11.12 5.04
C TRP A 139 -10.12 -12.23 6.06
N ARG A 140 -10.58 -11.95 7.28
CA ARG A 140 -10.79 -12.99 8.29
C ARG A 140 -11.84 -14.01 7.82
N GLU A 141 -12.91 -13.56 7.18
CA GLU A 141 -13.97 -14.44 6.66
C GLU A 141 -13.49 -15.30 5.47
N TYR A 142 -12.68 -14.73 4.58
CA TYR A 142 -12.25 -15.35 3.32
C TYR A 142 -10.82 -15.90 3.32
N SER A 143 -10.16 -15.97 4.47
CA SER A 143 -8.84 -16.57 4.61
C SER A 143 -8.87 -18.06 4.27
N ILE A 144 -7.77 -18.58 3.73
CA ILE A 144 -7.63 -20.02 3.48
C ILE A 144 -7.79 -20.85 4.76
N GLU A 145 -7.36 -20.33 5.91
CA GLU A 145 -7.56 -20.95 7.22
C GLU A 145 -9.05 -21.17 7.54
N ASN A 146 -9.92 -20.26 7.07
CA ASN A 146 -11.37 -20.31 7.24
C ASN A 146 -12.11 -20.84 6.00
N GLY A 147 -11.38 -21.46 5.06
CA GLY A 147 -11.96 -22.10 3.88
C GLY A 147 -12.24 -21.16 2.71
N GLY A 148 -11.76 -19.93 2.74
CA GLY A 148 -11.80 -19.01 1.60
C GLY A 148 -10.54 -19.08 0.70
N PRO A 149 -10.45 -18.24 -0.35
CA PRO A 149 -9.33 -18.30 -1.30
C PRO A 149 -8.13 -17.44 -0.91
N LEU A 150 -8.24 -16.55 0.09
CA LEU A 150 -7.19 -15.57 0.40
C LEU A 150 -5.97 -16.23 1.04
N ILE A 151 -4.79 -16.02 0.44
CA ILE A 151 -3.51 -16.57 0.92
C ILE A 151 -2.46 -15.52 1.25
N LEU A 152 -2.55 -14.32 0.69
CA LEU A 152 -1.57 -13.24 0.87
C LEU A 152 -2.26 -11.88 0.83
N ILE A 153 -1.73 -10.95 1.63
CA ILE A 153 -2.12 -9.55 1.63
C ILE A 153 -0.88 -8.70 1.34
N GLN A 154 -0.99 -7.84 0.34
CA GLN A 154 -0.07 -6.74 0.11
C GLN A 154 -0.61 -5.48 0.81
N VAL A 155 0.25 -4.86 1.62
CA VAL A 155 -0.04 -3.58 2.29
C VAL A 155 0.47 -2.42 1.44
N ASP A 156 -0.41 -1.48 1.11
CA ASP A 156 -0.17 -0.32 0.23
C ASP A 156 0.31 -0.69 -1.20
N ASN A 157 0.74 0.32 -1.97
CA ASN A 157 1.31 0.15 -3.30
C ASN A 157 2.48 1.12 -3.51
N GLU A 158 3.63 0.62 -3.99
CA GLU A 158 4.81 1.43 -4.34
C GLU A 158 5.12 2.50 -3.28
N ILE A 159 5.33 2.05 -2.04
CA ILE A 159 5.53 2.95 -0.89
C ILE A 159 6.61 3.97 -1.19
N SER A 160 6.21 5.23 -1.26
CA SER A 160 7.07 6.37 -1.52
C SER A 160 6.89 7.43 -0.44
N ALA A 161 7.96 8.16 -0.17
CA ALA A 161 7.96 9.14 0.90
C ALA A 161 7.22 10.43 0.53
N ASN A 162 6.55 11.00 1.54
CA ASN A 162 6.13 12.39 1.56
C ASN A 162 7.03 13.19 2.55
N LYS A 163 6.85 14.50 2.68
CA LYS A 163 7.70 15.34 3.57
C LYS A 163 7.32 15.32 5.05
N SER A 164 6.21 14.68 5.44
CA SER A 164 5.61 14.81 6.78
C SER A 164 6.52 14.41 7.93
N HIS A 165 7.44 13.47 7.71
CA HIS A 165 8.35 12.96 8.75
C HIS A 165 9.81 13.42 8.54
N LEU A 166 10.07 14.31 7.58
CA LEU A 166 11.44 14.76 7.28
C LEU A 166 12.05 15.48 8.49
N LYS A 167 11.27 16.35 9.14
CA LYS A 167 11.69 17.06 10.36
C LYS A 167 12.15 16.06 11.43
N LYS A 168 11.31 15.05 11.71
CA LYS A 168 11.59 14.02 12.71
C LYS A 168 12.88 13.25 12.37
N PHE A 169 13.04 12.85 11.11
CA PHE A 169 14.26 12.20 10.65
C PHE A 169 15.52 13.04 10.90
N LEU A 170 15.48 14.34 10.55
CA LEU A 170 16.63 15.22 10.73
C LEU A 170 16.93 15.48 12.21
N GLN A 171 15.89 15.58 13.05
CA GLN A 171 16.04 15.67 14.50
C GLN A 171 16.71 14.41 15.07
N GLU A 172 16.27 13.22 14.69
CA GLU A 172 16.87 11.96 15.14
C GLU A 172 18.32 11.80 14.65
N LYS A 173 18.60 12.23 13.41
CA LYS A 173 19.92 12.10 12.79
C LYS A 173 20.96 13.07 13.36
N TYR A 174 20.58 14.32 13.60
CA TYR A 174 21.51 15.40 13.97
C TYR A 174 21.41 15.84 15.44
N GLY A 175 20.29 15.55 16.11
CA GLY A 175 20.04 15.88 17.52
C GLY A 175 19.79 17.37 17.81
N ARG A 176 20.55 18.27 17.17
CA ARG A 176 20.48 19.74 17.36
C ARG A 176 20.59 20.48 16.03
N ILE A 177 19.99 21.66 15.93
CA ILE A 177 19.89 22.40 14.67
C ILE A 177 21.26 22.90 14.18
N GLU A 178 22.18 23.20 15.09
CA GLU A 178 23.51 23.67 14.73
C GLU A 178 24.34 22.58 14.05
N ALA A 179 24.15 21.30 14.42
CA ALA A 179 24.81 20.17 13.75
C ALA A 179 24.27 19.97 12.33
N LEU A 180 22.96 20.14 12.13
CA LEU A 180 22.38 20.15 10.79
C LEU A 180 22.93 21.32 9.96
N ASN A 181 22.98 22.53 10.54
CA ASN A 181 23.50 23.73 9.89
C ASN A 181 24.96 23.57 9.46
N GLU A 182 25.80 23.02 10.32
CA GLU A 182 27.20 22.68 10.02
C GLU A 182 27.27 21.67 8.85
N ALA A 183 26.49 20.60 8.90
CA ALA A 183 26.48 19.57 7.87
C ALA A 183 25.92 20.05 6.53
N TRP A 184 24.92 20.93 6.55
CA TRP A 184 24.21 21.42 5.35
C TRP A 184 24.75 22.76 4.86
N GLY A 185 25.67 23.41 5.57
CA GLY A 185 26.12 24.76 5.23
C GLY A 185 24.97 25.77 5.23
N LYS A 186 24.06 25.65 6.22
CA LYS A 186 22.86 26.49 6.38
C LYS A 186 22.89 27.21 7.72
N ASN A 187 21.91 28.07 7.97
CA ASN A 187 21.78 28.81 9.22
C ASN A 187 20.31 28.91 9.65
N TYR A 188 19.65 27.74 9.75
CA TYR A 188 18.30 27.61 10.27
C TYR A 188 18.27 27.88 11.78
N ARG A 189 17.24 28.56 12.26
CA ARG A 189 17.02 28.81 13.70
C ARG A 189 16.41 27.61 14.42
N SER A 190 15.66 26.79 13.69
CA SER A 190 15.04 25.58 14.21
C SER A 190 14.81 24.56 13.08
N PHE A 191 14.48 23.33 13.45
CA PHE A 191 14.11 22.30 12.48
C PHE A 191 12.80 22.60 11.72
N ASP A 192 11.97 23.53 12.22
CA ASP A 192 10.74 23.97 11.55
C ASP A 192 11.00 24.83 10.31
N GLU A 193 12.17 25.46 10.23
CA GLU A 193 12.58 26.26 9.06
C GLU A 193 13.17 25.39 7.93
N VAL A 194 13.36 24.10 8.15
CA VAL A 194 14.02 23.21 7.19
C VAL A 194 13.05 22.85 6.07
N ILE A 195 13.28 23.43 4.89
CA ILE A 195 12.53 23.13 3.68
C ILE A 195 13.39 22.19 2.82
N ALA A 196 12.87 20.99 2.51
CA ALA A 196 13.42 20.20 1.43
C ALA A 196 13.11 20.87 0.10
N ASP A 197 14.15 21.29 -0.62
CA ASP A 197 14.09 21.77 -1.99
C ASP A 197 13.28 20.78 -2.85
N ASP A 198 12.23 21.28 -3.53
CA ASP A 198 11.31 20.46 -4.32
C ASP A 198 11.98 19.76 -5.51
N GLU A 199 13.02 20.37 -6.08
CA GLU A 199 13.76 19.78 -7.19
C GLU A 199 14.69 18.65 -6.72
N VAL A 200 15.32 18.79 -5.55
CA VAL A 200 16.06 17.70 -4.87
C VAL A 200 15.09 16.60 -4.44
N TYR A 201 13.95 16.98 -3.86
CA TYR A 201 12.96 16.06 -3.32
C TYR A 201 12.28 15.24 -4.43
N SER A 202 11.96 15.84 -5.59
CA SER A 202 11.35 15.15 -6.72
C SER A 202 12.32 14.24 -7.48
N GLY A 203 13.64 14.35 -7.24
CA GLY A 203 14.65 13.53 -7.91
C GLY A 203 14.83 13.86 -9.41
N ARG A 204 14.21 14.93 -9.91
CA ARG A 204 14.36 15.38 -11.32
C ARG A 204 15.78 15.85 -11.62
N LYS A 205 16.52 16.26 -10.59
CA LYS A 205 17.93 16.58 -10.66
C LYS A 205 18.62 15.94 -9.46
N THR A 206 19.64 15.12 -9.72
CA THR A 206 20.40 14.39 -8.69
C THR A 206 21.89 14.56 -8.94
N GLY A 207 22.70 14.34 -7.90
CA GLY A 207 24.16 14.35 -8.00
C GLY A 207 24.82 15.71 -7.75
N GLU A 208 26.14 15.70 -7.83
CA GLU A 208 27.01 16.81 -7.44
C GLU A 208 26.85 18.04 -8.35
N SER A 209 26.61 17.84 -9.64
CA SER A 209 26.41 18.95 -10.60
C SER A 209 25.15 19.75 -10.27
N TYR A 210 24.07 19.07 -9.87
CA TYR A 210 22.84 19.72 -9.48
C TYR A 210 22.98 20.45 -8.14
N ALA A 211 23.55 19.77 -7.14
CA ALA A 211 23.82 20.37 -5.82
C ALA A 211 24.60 21.70 -5.96
N ARG A 212 25.64 21.71 -6.81
CA ARG A 212 26.41 22.93 -7.14
C ARG A 212 25.56 23.99 -7.85
N SER A 213 24.65 23.60 -8.74
CA SER A 213 23.83 24.54 -9.55
C SER A 213 22.77 25.31 -8.75
N VAL A 214 22.28 24.77 -7.63
CA VAL A 214 21.27 25.43 -6.78
C VAL A 214 21.84 25.89 -5.43
N GLY A 215 23.15 25.80 -5.23
CA GLY A 215 23.77 26.10 -3.93
C GLY A 215 23.26 25.19 -2.81
N ALA A 216 22.79 23.99 -3.15
CA ALA A 216 22.46 22.95 -2.19
C ALA A 216 23.73 22.20 -1.79
N ASN A 217 23.87 21.91 -0.51
CA ASN A 217 24.96 21.08 -0.04
C ASN A 217 24.66 19.63 -0.45
N TRP A 218 25.60 18.95 -1.10
CA TRP A 218 25.47 17.54 -1.49
C TRP A 218 25.01 16.66 -0.32
N ARG A 219 25.36 17.03 0.92
CA ARG A 219 24.92 16.36 2.15
C ARG A 219 23.41 16.39 2.34
N SER A 220 22.75 17.53 2.07
CA SER A 220 21.28 17.62 2.18
C SER A 220 20.59 16.72 1.16
N CYS A 221 21.16 16.61 -0.06
CA CYS A 221 20.67 15.68 -1.08
C CYS A 221 20.77 14.22 -0.62
N LEU A 222 21.91 13.81 -0.03
CA LEU A 222 22.07 12.46 0.50
C LEU A 222 21.11 12.15 1.64
N ASP A 223 20.93 13.10 2.56
CA ASP A 223 20.00 12.94 3.69
C ASP A 223 18.56 12.80 3.20
N ILE A 224 18.14 13.59 2.20
CA ILE A 224 16.82 13.47 1.58
C ILE A 224 16.66 12.10 0.89
N MET A 225 17.70 11.59 0.21
CA MET A 225 17.65 10.26 -0.40
C MET A 225 17.55 9.15 0.65
N GLU A 226 18.34 9.23 1.73
CA GLU A 226 18.22 8.28 2.86
C GLU A 226 16.82 8.34 3.48
N TYR A 227 16.28 9.54 3.67
CA TYR A 227 14.92 9.72 4.15
C TYR A 227 13.90 9.01 3.25
N LYS A 228 13.96 9.27 1.95
CA LYS A 228 12.99 8.76 0.97
C LYS A 228 13.05 7.26 0.74
N THR A 229 14.26 6.70 0.75
CA THR A 229 14.51 5.31 0.34
C THR A 229 14.64 4.34 1.49
N ARG A 230 14.91 4.84 2.71
CA ARG A 230 15.18 3.99 3.87
C ARG A 230 14.32 4.37 5.07
N TYR A 231 14.40 5.61 5.53
CA TYR A 231 13.77 6.00 6.80
C TYR A 231 12.24 5.94 6.72
N PHE A 232 11.64 6.67 5.78
CA PHE A 232 10.19 6.80 5.69
C PHE A 232 9.52 5.47 5.29
N PRO A 233 9.93 4.77 4.20
CA PRO A 233 9.23 3.56 3.77
C PRO A 233 9.22 2.48 4.83
N ARG A 234 10.32 2.35 5.60
CA ARG A 234 10.43 1.38 6.68
C ARG A 234 9.39 1.65 7.78
N GLN A 235 9.35 2.87 8.31
CA GLN A 235 8.41 3.22 9.38
C GLN A 235 6.95 3.11 8.91
N TYR A 236 6.67 3.54 7.67
CA TYR A 236 5.33 3.46 7.11
C TYR A 236 4.87 2.01 6.92
N ALA A 237 5.71 1.15 6.33
CA ALA A 237 5.40 -0.25 6.12
C ALA A 237 5.23 -1.01 7.43
N GLU A 238 6.10 -0.78 8.43
CA GLU A 238 6.00 -1.38 9.77
C GLU A 238 4.65 -1.02 10.41
N ARG A 239 4.25 0.26 10.41
CA ARG A 239 2.97 0.71 10.99
C ARG A 239 1.75 0.11 10.30
N LEU A 240 1.74 0.03 8.97
CA LEU A 240 0.64 -0.61 8.24
C LEU A 240 0.58 -2.11 8.52
N ALA A 241 1.72 -2.81 8.50
CA ALA A 241 1.75 -4.24 8.79
C ALA A 241 1.26 -4.53 10.22
N GLU A 242 1.66 -3.72 11.20
CA GLU A 242 1.14 -3.81 12.57
C GLU A 242 -0.36 -3.52 12.64
N MET A 243 -0.86 -2.57 11.86
CA MET A 243 -2.29 -2.24 11.79
C MET A 243 -3.12 -3.43 11.31
N PHE A 244 -2.75 -4.07 10.20
CA PHE A 244 -3.43 -5.29 9.73
C PHE A 244 -3.35 -6.41 10.79
N LYS A 245 -2.19 -6.63 11.41
CA LYS A 245 -2.02 -7.64 12.47
C LYS A 245 -2.94 -7.41 13.66
N ARG A 246 -3.12 -6.16 14.10
CA ARG A 246 -4.05 -5.82 15.20
C ARG A 246 -5.49 -6.18 14.85
N HIS A 247 -5.85 -6.11 13.57
CA HIS A 247 -7.15 -6.54 13.04
C HIS A 247 -7.19 -8.01 12.63
N GLY A 248 -6.25 -8.84 13.10
CA GLY A 248 -6.32 -10.30 13.00
C GLY A 248 -6.08 -10.86 11.60
N VAL A 249 -5.25 -10.18 10.80
CA VAL A 249 -4.77 -10.64 9.48
C VAL A 249 -3.26 -10.67 9.38
#